data_AF-A0A967X009-F1
#
_entry.id   AF-A0A967X009-F1
#
_cell.length_a   1.000
_cell.length_b   1.000
_cell.length_c   1.000
_cell.angle_alpha   90.00
_cell.angle_beta   90.00
_cell.angle_gamma   90.00
#
_symmetry.space_group_name_H-M   'P 1'
#
loop_
_entity.id
_entity.type
_entity.pdbx_description
1 polymer ?
#
loop_
_entity_poly.entity_id
_entity_poly.type
_entity_poly.pdbx_seq_one_letter_code
_entity_poly.pdbx_strand_id
1 'polypeptide(L)'
;MLHLELIDQCERLTSLQQEWSALAAAAQNIPIFLTWEWITIWWQHYGQGHDLYVVTARDDDGELVGIAPWMILKRHWMAQPVRCVAFIGTGEVYPAHMDVIARPGDEDRVAASFAGYLGEHVDDWDALDFVSVSGDSMLPKYLAQGDGRHASGGEMNCLYIPLEVDWETYQQVHMSAKQRR
;
A
#
# COMPACT_ATOMS: atom_id res chain seq x y z
N MET A 1 -13.10 10.82 -14.78
CA MET A 1 -13.25 9.39 -14.40
C MET A 1 -11.85 8.87 -14.06
N LEU A 2 -11.71 7.76 -13.34
CA LEU A 2 -10.40 7.12 -13.19
C LEU A 2 -10.33 5.93 -14.13
N HIS A 3 -9.25 5.86 -14.89
CA HIS A 3 -8.92 4.75 -15.79
C HIS A 3 -7.93 3.85 -15.05
N LEU A 4 -8.35 2.61 -14.79
CA LEU A 4 -7.53 1.64 -14.06
C LEU A 4 -6.82 0.72 -15.04
N GLU A 5 -5.57 0.40 -14.73
CA GLU A 5 -4.75 -0.47 -15.57
C GLU A 5 -3.94 -1.44 -14.71
N LEU A 6 -3.97 -2.73 -15.09
CA LEU A 6 -3.13 -3.76 -14.50
C LEU A 6 -1.73 -3.75 -15.11
N ILE A 7 -0.74 -3.81 -14.23
CA ILE A 7 0.68 -3.93 -14.52
C ILE A 7 1.14 -5.27 -13.97
N ASP A 8 1.25 -6.24 -14.87
CA ASP A 8 1.59 -7.65 -14.60
C ASP A 8 2.97 -8.06 -15.14
N GLN A 9 3.69 -7.12 -15.73
CA GLN A 9 5.02 -7.32 -16.33
C GLN A 9 6.08 -6.43 -15.69
N CYS A 10 7.26 -7.00 -15.43
CA CYS A 10 8.38 -6.30 -14.79
C CYS A 10 8.88 -5.10 -15.60
N GLU A 11 8.88 -5.19 -16.93
CA GLU A 11 9.30 -4.10 -17.82
C GLU A 11 8.35 -2.89 -17.67
N ARG A 12 7.05 -3.16 -17.56
CA ARG A 12 6.03 -2.14 -17.35
C ARG A 12 6.14 -1.52 -15.97
N LEU A 13 6.36 -2.31 -14.92
CA LEU A 13 6.66 -1.80 -13.58
C LEU A 13 7.89 -0.88 -13.57
N THR A 14 8.93 -1.27 -14.32
CA THR A 14 10.17 -0.49 -14.43
C THR A 14 9.91 0.85 -15.12
N SER A 15 9.05 0.89 -16.14
CA SER A 15 8.69 2.15 -16.82
C SER A 15 7.94 3.16 -15.95
N LEU A 16 7.34 2.73 -14.83
CA LEU A 16 6.61 3.62 -13.92
C LEU A 16 7.54 4.45 -13.01
N GLN A 17 8.86 4.23 -13.03
CA GLN A 17 9.79 4.85 -12.09
C GLN A 17 9.55 6.35 -11.89
N GLN A 18 9.54 7.12 -12.99
CA GLN A 18 9.46 8.57 -12.91
C GLN A 18 8.10 9.05 -12.37
N GLU A 19 7.00 8.47 -12.86
CA GLU A 19 5.65 8.84 -12.43
C GLU A 19 5.35 8.39 -10.99
N TRP A 20 5.83 7.20 -10.61
CA TRP A 20 5.71 6.68 -9.25
C TRP A 20 6.44 7.57 -8.26
N SER A 21 7.71 7.90 -8.53
CA SER A 21 8.49 8.78 -7.66
C SER A 21 7.86 10.17 -7.56
N ALA A 22 7.29 10.71 -8.65
CA ALA A 22 6.58 11.99 -8.63
C ALA A 22 5.32 11.93 -7.76
N LEU A 23 4.51 10.87 -7.90
CA LEU A 23 3.30 10.67 -7.10
C LEU A 23 3.64 10.48 -5.61
N ALA A 24 4.63 9.64 -5.31
CA ALA A 24 5.07 9.37 -3.95
C ALA A 24 5.65 10.63 -3.27
N ALA A 25 6.35 11.49 -4.02
CA ALA A 25 6.86 12.75 -3.51
C ALA A 25 5.77 13.80 -3.25
N ALA A 26 4.67 13.75 -4.00
CA ALA A 26 3.51 14.63 -3.80
C ALA A 26 2.62 14.17 -2.64
N ALA A 27 2.51 12.85 -2.44
CA ALA A 27 1.71 12.27 -1.37
C ALA A 27 2.33 12.51 0.01
N GLN A 28 1.47 12.72 1.02
CA GLN A 28 1.93 12.96 2.39
C GLN A 28 2.33 11.66 3.07
N ASN A 29 3.44 11.70 3.82
CA ASN A 29 3.86 10.62 4.73
C ASN A 29 3.99 9.22 4.10
N ILE A 30 4.42 9.13 2.84
CA ILE A 30 4.64 7.84 2.19
C ILE A 30 5.79 7.08 2.90
N PRO A 31 5.54 5.87 3.43
CA PRO A 31 6.60 5.05 4.00
C PRO A 31 7.57 4.59 2.91
N ILE A 32 8.82 4.34 3.29
CA ILE A 32 9.85 3.83 2.38
C ILE A 32 9.41 2.55 1.64
N PHE A 33 8.54 1.75 2.26
CA PHE A 33 8.04 0.49 1.71
C PHE A 33 7.16 0.65 0.47
N LEU A 34 6.66 1.87 0.21
CA LEU A 34 5.86 2.20 -0.97
C LEU A 34 6.65 3.01 -2.01
N THR A 35 7.96 3.22 -1.82
CA THR A 35 8.78 3.84 -2.87
C THR A 35 9.03 2.87 -4.01
N TRP A 36 9.21 3.41 -5.21
CA TRP A 36 9.50 2.59 -6.38
C TRP A 36 10.77 1.74 -6.18
N GLU A 37 11.81 2.32 -5.56
CA GLU A 37 13.06 1.64 -5.27
C GLU A 37 12.84 0.44 -4.36
N TRP A 38 12.04 0.58 -3.30
CA TRP A 38 11.76 -0.52 -2.39
C TRP A 38 10.95 -1.61 -3.07
N ILE A 39 9.86 -1.23 -3.73
CA ILE A 39 8.94 -2.16 -4.41
C ILE A 39 9.69 -2.98 -5.47
N THR A 40 10.52 -2.34 -6.29
CA THR A 40 11.25 -3.03 -7.36
C THR A 40 12.37 -3.93 -6.83
N ILE A 41 13.14 -3.47 -5.83
CA ILE A 41 14.17 -4.29 -5.17
C ILE A 41 13.52 -5.50 -4.48
N TRP A 42 12.43 -5.28 -3.74
CA TRP A 42 11.72 -6.37 -3.08
C TRP A 42 11.21 -7.36 -4.13
N TRP A 43 10.56 -6.89 -5.19
CA TRP A 43 10.06 -7.74 -6.26
C TRP A 43 11.16 -8.58 -6.93
N GLN A 44 12.31 -7.97 -7.19
CA GLN A 44 13.48 -8.64 -7.77
C GLN A 44 14.00 -9.79 -6.90
N HIS A 45 13.98 -9.65 -5.57
CA HIS A 45 14.57 -10.62 -4.65
C HIS A 45 13.57 -11.63 -4.08
N TYR A 46 12.32 -11.23 -3.90
CA TYR A 46 11.29 -11.99 -3.17
C TYR A 46 10.02 -12.22 -3.99
N GLY A 47 9.89 -11.64 -5.20
CA GLY A 47 8.72 -11.83 -6.06
C GLY A 47 8.64 -13.21 -6.73
N GLN A 48 9.70 -14.03 -6.66
CA GLN A 48 9.70 -15.36 -7.28
C GLN A 48 8.61 -16.25 -6.66
N GLY A 49 7.75 -16.81 -7.52
CA GLY A 49 6.63 -17.66 -7.08
C GLY A 49 5.35 -16.86 -6.77
N HIS A 50 5.36 -15.56 -7.00
CA HIS A 50 4.20 -14.67 -6.94
C HIS A 50 3.95 -14.04 -8.31
N ASP A 51 2.75 -13.53 -8.54
CA ASP A 51 2.42 -12.83 -9.79
C ASP A 51 2.29 -11.32 -9.53
N LEU A 52 2.86 -10.51 -10.42
CA LEU A 52 2.81 -9.06 -10.28
C LEU A 52 1.36 -8.61 -10.51
N TYR A 53 0.83 -7.79 -9.61
CA TYR A 53 -0.57 -7.35 -9.66
C TYR A 53 -0.69 -5.88 -9.29
N VAL A 54 0.17 -5.04 -9.88
CA VAL A 54 0.16 -3.60 -9.58
C VAL A 54 -0.94 -2.93 -10.39
N VAL A 55 -1.81 -2.16 -9.73
CA VAL A 55 -2.89 -1.45 -10.41
C VAL A 55 -2.60 0.05 -10.37
N THR A 56 -2.61 0.69 -11.53
CA THR A 56 -2.47 2.15 -11.63
C THR A 56 -3.84 2.78 -11.88
N ALA A 57 -4.00 4.02 -11.42
CA ALA A 57 -5.16 4.84 -11.70
C ALA A 57 -4.71 6.14 -12.38
N ARG A 58 -5.27 6.41 -13.56
CA ARG A 58 -5.03 7.64 -14.31
C ARG A 58 -6.30 8.48 -14.41
N ASP A 59 -6.18 9.80 -14.36
CA ASP A 59 -7.31 10.69 -14.64
C ASP A 59 -7.56 10.84 -16.15
N ASP A 60 -8.56 11.65 -16.53
CA ASP A 60 -8.94 11.82 -17.94
C ASP A 60 -7.87 12.55 -18.76
N ASP A 61 -6.95 13.27 -18.11
CA ASP A 61 -5.80 13.92 -18.74
C ASP A 61 -4.60 12.95 -18.91
N GLY A 62 -4.74 11.71 -18.40
CA GLY A 62 -3.73 10.66 -18.47
C GLY A 62 -2.68 10.74 -17.36
N GLU A 63 -2.82 11.66 -16.39
CA GLU A 63 -1.88 11.77 -15.28
C GLU A 63 -2.05 10.59 -14.32
N LEU A 64 -0.95 10.09 -13.77
CA LEU A 64 -0.98 9.04 -12.75
C LEU A 64 -1.40 9.63 -11.41
N VAL A 65 -2.56 9.20 -10.90
CA VAL A 65 -3.17 9.74 -9.68
C VAL A 65 -3.28 8.72 -8.56
N GLY A 66 -3.07 7.45 -8.86
CA GLY A 66 -3.09 6.39 -7.85
C GLY A 66 -2.28 5.17 -8.26
N ILE A 67 -1.73 4.48 -7.27
CA ILE A 67 -1.00 3.21 -7.45
C ILE A 67 -1.36 2.26 -6.31
N ALA A 68 -1.74 1.04 -6.64
CA ALA A 68 -1.92 -0.06 -5.72
C ALA A 68 -0.76 -1.07 -5.91
N PRO A 69 0.26 -1.08 -5.03
CA PRO A 69 1.43 -1.94 -5.18
C PRO A 69 1.16 -3.36 -4.69
N TRP A 70 0.29 -4.09 -5.41
CA TRP A 70 -0.10 -5.44 -5.03
C TRP A 70 0.62 -6.53 -5.82
N MET A 71 0.51 -7.75 -5.29
CA MET A 71 0.90 -9.00 -5.93
C MET A 71 -0.16 -10.06 -5.63
N ILE A 72 -0.21 -11.09 -6.48
CA ILE A 72 -0.89 -12.35 -6.15
C ILE A 72 0.10 -13.23 -5.38
N LEU A 73 -0.10 -13.26 -4.07
CA LEU A 73 0.62 -14.09 -3.14
C LEU A 73 0.01 -15.50 -3.13
N LYS A 74 0.77 -16.46 -3.67
CA LYS A 74 0.37 -17.88 -3.69
C LYS A 74 0.69 -18.52 -2.34
N ARG A 75 -0.34 -18.84 -1.56
CA ARG A 75 -0.23 -19.55 -0.28
C ARG A 75 -0.90 -20.91 -0.35
N HIS A 76 -0.67 -21.73 0.67
CA HIS A 76 -1.43 -22.95 0.88
C HIS A 76 -2.29 -22.78 2.13
N TRP A 77 -3.60 -22.96 1.98
CA TRP A 77 -4.51 -23.12 3.09
C TRP A 77 -4.82 -24.61 3.24
N MET A 78 -4.28 -25.22 4.31
CA MET A 78 -4.15 -26.68 4.41
C MET A 78 -3.43 -27.24 3.17
N ALA A 79 -4.08 -28.11 2.39
CA ALA A 79 -3.52 -28.71 1.18
C ALA A 79 -3.96 -28.02 -0.12
N GLN A 80 -4.73 -26.93 -0.05
CA GLN A 80 -5.25 -26.23 -1.23
C GLN A 80 -4.44 -24.95 -1.49
N PRO A 81 -4.01 -24.70 -2.73
CA PRO A 81 -3.42 -23.41 -3.09
C PRO A 81 -4.51 -22.33 -3.03
N VAL A 82 -4.12 -21.15 -2.53
CA VAL A 82 -4.97 -19.96 -2.41
C VAL A 82 -4.18 -18.78 -2.97
N ARG A 83 -4.82 -18.01 -3.84
CA ARG A 83 -4.31 -16.77 -4.42
C ARG A 83 -4.78 -15.60 -3.55
N CYS A 84 -3.86 -14.95 -2.86
CA CYS A 84 -4.18 -13.79 -2.05
C CYS A 84 -3.70 -12.51 -2.73
N VAL A 85 -4.55 -11.50 -2.88
CA VAL A 85 -4.05 -10.15 -3.18
C VAL A 85 -3.40 -9.62 -1.92
N ALA A 86 -2.12 -9.28 -2.00
CA ALA A 86 -1.34 -8.75 -0.89
C ALA A 86 -0.49 -7.57 -1.38
N PHE A 87 -0.03 -6.71 -0.47
CA PHE A 87 0.96 -5.69 -0.83
C PHE A 87 2.30 -6.36 -1.17
N ILE A 88 2.98 -5.86 -2.20
CA ILE A 88 4.39 -6.18 -2.44
C ILE A 88 5.17 -5.76 -1.18
N GLY A 89 5.98 -6.66 -0.64
CA GLY A 89 6.56 -6.51 0.71
C GLY A 89 5.98 -7.48 1.73
N THR A 90 4.80 -8.06 1.49
CA THR A 90 4.15 -8.97 2.44
C THR A 90 4.94 -10.28 2.59
N GLY A 91 5.12 -10.74 3.83
CA GLY A 91 5.77 -12.01 4.18
C GLY A 91 7.25 -11.89 4.55
N GLU A 92 7.97 -10.99 3.91
CA GLU A 92 9.41 -10.79 4.12
C GLU A 92 9.69 -9.34 4.54
N VAL A 93 10.61 -9.14 5.49
CA VAL A 93 11.08 -7.79 5.91
C VAL A 93 10.01 -6.92 6.61
N TYR A 94 8.79 -7.43 6.80
CA TYR A 94 7.69 -6.86 7.64
C TYR A 94 7.47 -5.35 7.44
N PRO A 95 6.91 -4.93 6.29
CA PRO A 95 6.63 -3.53 6.05
C PRO A 95 5.54 -3.01 6.99
N ALA A 96 5.60 -1.71 7.27
CA ALA A 96 4.66 -1.00 8.14
C ALA A 96 3.97 0.14 7.39
N HIS A 97 2.75 0.48 7.79
CA HIS A 97 1.94 1.57 7.22
C HIS A 97 1.67 1.42 5.71
N MET A 98 1.40 0.19 5.26
CA MET A 98 1.11 -0.09 3.86
C MET A 98 -0.23 0.51 3.43
N ASP A 99 -0.30 0.99 2.20
CA ASP A 99 -1.53 1.50 1.61
C ASP A 99 -1.39 1.58 0.09
N VAL A 100 -2.47 1.99 -0.59
CA VAL A 100 -2.40 2.52 -1.94
C VAL A 100 -1.85 3.95 -1.90
N ILE A 101 -1.09 4.32 -2.92
CA ILE A 101 -0.59 5.68 -3.11
C ILE A 101 -1.66 6.45 -3.88
N ALA A 102 -1.97 7.66 -3.45
CA ALA A 102 -2.91 8.54 -4.13
C ALA A 102 -2.37 9.97 -4.19
N ARG A 103 -2.74 10.71 -5.25
CA ARG A 103 -2.48 12.14 -5.37
C ARG A 103 -3.23 12.87 -4.24
N PRO A 104 -2.64 13.90 -3.60
CA PRO A 104 -3.32 14.67 -2.57
C PRO A 104 -4.68 15.19 -3.06
N GLY A 105 -5.75 14.92 -2.30
CA GLY A 105 -7.13 15.27 -2.63
C GLY A 105 -7.88 14.23 -3.45
N ASP A 106 -7.21 13.18 -3.94
CA ASP A 106 -7.81 12.06 -4.68
C ASP A 106 -7.91 10.76 -3.88
N GLU A 107 -7.54 10.75 -2.60
CA GLU A 107 -7.40 9.55 -1.77
C GLU A 107 -8.68 8.71 -1.70
N ASP A 108 -9.81 9.35 -1.40
CA ASP A 108 -11.11 8.68 -1.29
C ASP A 108 -11.56 8.11 -2.64
N ARG A 109 -11.33 8.87 -3.73
CA ARG A 109 -11.68 8.46 -5.10
C ARG A 109 -10.83 7.28 -5.56
N VAL A 110 -9.52 7.33 -5.33
CA VAL A 110 -8.57 6.27 -5.67
C VAL A 110 -8.86 5.00 -4.87
N ALA A 111 -9.09 5.11 -3.56
CA ALA A 111 -9.43 3.99 -2.70
C ALA A 111 -10.74 3.30 -3.13
N ALA A 112 -11.77 4.08 -3.45
CA ALA A 112 -13.04 3.56 -3.96
C ALA A 112 -12.85 2.83 -5.30
N SER A 113 -12.10 3.42 -6.23
CA SER A 113 -11.82 2.83 -7.53
C SER A 113 -11.04 1.52 -7.43
N PHE A 114 -10.00 1.46 -6.58
CA PHE A 114 -9.23 0.23 -6.37
C PHE A 114 -10.02 -0.88 -5.66
N ALA A 115 -10.88 -0.55 -4.69
CA ALA A 115 -11.78 -1.52 -4.09
C ALA A 115 -12.84 -2.04 -5.08
N GLY A 116 -13.34 -1.16 -5.96
CA GLY A 116 -14.22 -1.51 -7.08
C GLY A 116 -13.54 -2.48 -8.05
N TYR A 117 -12.31 -2.16 -8.46
CA TYR A 117 -11.50 -3.00 -9.33
C TYR A 117 -11.34 -4.43 -8.79
N LEU A 118 -11.00 -4.58 -7.51
CA LEU A 118 -10.90 -5.90 -6.88
C LEU A 118 -12.24 -6.66 -6.89
N GLY A 119 -13.36 -5.94 -6.76
CA GLY A 119 -14.70 -6.52 -6.83
C GLY A 119 -15.13 -6.94 -8.24
N GLU A 120 -14.65 -6.25 -9.27
CA GLU A 120 -14.89 -6.61 -10.67
C GLU A 120 -14.01 -7.77 -11.14
N HIS A 121 -12.85 -7.96 -10.51
CA HIS A 121 -11.83 -8.97 -10.84
C HIS A 121 -11.73 -10.09 -9.78
N VAL A 122 -12.86 -10.47 -9.17
CA VAL A 122 -12.89 -11.52 -8.13
C VAL A 122 -12.43 -12.89 -8.61
N ASP A 123 -12.40 -13.17 -9.92
CA ASP A 123 -11.90 -14.44 -10.46
C ASP A 123 -10.36 -14.55 -10.41
N ASP A 124 -9.66 -13.41 -10.26
CA ASP A 124 -8.19 -13.37 -10.22
C ASP A 124 -7.61 -13.85 -8.87
N TRP A 125 -8.41 -13.81 -7.81
CA TRP A 125 -7.97 -14.04 -6.44
C TRP A 125 -9.02 -14.74 -5.59
N ASP A 126 -8.59 -15.34 -4.48
CA ASP A 126 -9.45 -16.12 -3.59
C ASP A 126 -9.60 -15.45 -2.21
N ALA A 127 -8.61 -14.65 -1.78
CA ALA A 127 -8.68 -13.82 -0.57
C ALA A 127 -7.89 -12.50 -0.71
N LEU A 128 -8.13 -11.56 0.21
CA LEU A 128 -7.32 -10.36 0.40
C LEU A 128 -6.47 -10.54 1.68
N ASP A 129 -5.15 -10.39 1.58
CA ASP A 129 -4.19 -10.49 2.68
C ASP A 129 -3.44 -9.16 2.83
N PHE A 130 -4.17 -8.14 3.33
CA PHE A 130 -3.63 -6.81 3.56
C PHE A 130 -3.14 -6.68 5.00
N VAL A 131 -1.82 -6.82 5.17
CA VAL A 131 -1.12 -6.74 6.45
C VAL A 131 -0.51 -5.34 6.63
N SER A 132 -0.45 -4.88 7.89
CA SER A 132 0.17 -3.60 8.27
C SER A 132 -0.43 -2.38 7.57
N VAL A 133 -1.72 -2.42 7.25
CA VAL A 133 -2.42 -1.30 6.60
C VAL A 133 -2.34 -0.06 7.48
N SER A 134 -2.05 1.10 6.88
CA SER A 134 -2.03 2.37 7.61
C SER A 134 -3.37 2.65 8.26
N GLY A 135 -3.36 3.18 9.49
CA GLY A 135 -4.59 3.55 10.21
C GLY A 135 -5.39 4.67 9.53
N ASP A 136 -4.73 5.48 8.70
CA ASP A 136 -5.35 6.55 7.92
C ASP A 136 -5.83 6.08 6.54
N SER A 137 -5.68 4.79 6.21
CA SER A 137 -6.06 4.25 4.91
C SER A 137 -7.57 4.31 4.68
N MET A 138 -7.94 4.83 3.51
CA MET A 138 -9.33 4.84 3.04
C MET A 138 -9.73 3.50 2.40
N LEU A 139 -8.78 2.64 2.04
CA LEU A 139 -9.05 1.41 1.29
C LEU A 139 -9.94 0.41 2.09
N PRO A 140 -9.67 0.10 3.38
CA PRO A 140 -10.50 -0.83 4.16
C PRO A 140 -11.97 -0.44 4.24
N LYS A 141 -12.28 0.87 4.28
CA LYS A 141 -13.65 1.40 4.29
C LYS A 141 -14.46 0.90 3.10
N TYR A 142 -13.84 0.80 1.92
CA TYR A 142 -14.49 0.35 0.70
C TYR A 142 -14.46 -1.17 0.52
N LEU A 143 -13.39 -1.83 0.98
CA LEU A 143 -13.30 -3.30 0.93
C LEU A 143 -14.29 -3.99 1.86
N ALA A 144 -14.57 -3.41 3.03
CA ALA A 144 -15.54 -3.94 3.98
C ALA A 144 -17.00 -3.77 3.52
N GLN A 145 -17.25 -3.03 2.44
CA GLN A 145 -18.57 -2.86 1.85
C GLN A 145 -18.85 -3.97 0.82
N GLY A 146 -20.05 -4.53 0.86
CA GLY A 146 -20.54 -5.54 -0.09
C GLY A 146 -20.94 -6.85 0.56
N ASP A 147 -21.94 -7.51 0.00
CA ASP A 147 -22.46 -8.78 0.51
C ASP A 147 -21.41 -9.90 0.36
N GLY A 148 -21.29 -10.74 1.38
CA GLY A 148 -20.39 -11.90 1.38
C GLY A 148 -18.91 -11.60 1.70
N ARG A 149 -18.55 -10.34 1.94
CA ARG A 149 -17.18 -9.97 2.35
C ARG A 149 -17.03 -10.04 3.86
N HIS A 150 -16.00 -10.72 4.34
CA HIS A 150 -15.63 -10.75 5.75
C HIS A 150 -14.26 -10.12 5.91
N ALA A 151 -14.19 -9.01 6.65
CA ALA A 151 -12.95 -8.37 7.03
C ALA A 151 -12.67 -8.66 8.51
N SER A 152 -11.49 -9.18 8.79
CA SER A 152 -10.97 -9.33 10.16
C SER A 152 -9.63 -8.61 10.23
N GLY A 153 -9.44 -7.76 11.22
CA GLY A 153 -8.20 -7.02 11.44
C GLY A 153 -7.88 -6.93 12.92
N GLY A 154 -6.61 -6.66 13.23
CA GLY A 154 -6.15 -6.31 14.57
C GLY A 154 -5.57 -4.89 14.56
N GLU A 155 -5.64 -4.22 15.70
CA GLU A 155 -4.96 -2.94 15.89
C GLU A 155 -3.49 -3.20 16.24
N MET A 156 -2.58 -2.48 15.59
CA MET A 156 -1.17 -2.45 15.95
C MET A 156 -0.79 -1.04 16.38
N ASN A 157 -0.26 -0.92 17.60
CA ASN A 157 0.15 0.38 18.14
C ASN A 157 1.53 0.76 17.59
N CYS A 158 1.58 1.83 16.80
CA CYS A 158 2.83 2.48 16.40
C CYS A 158 3.09 3.68 17.29
N LEU A 159 4.11 3.60 18.15
CA LEU A 159 4.52 4.72 18.99
C LEU A 159 5.25 5.74 18.12
N TYR A 160 4.62 6.91 17.92
CA TYR A 160 5.26 8.06 17.29
C TYR A 160 5.37 9.20 18.29
N ILE A 161 6.45 9.97 18.18
CA ILE A 161 6.60 11.23 18.92
C ILE A 161 6.64 12.33 17.88
N PRO A 162 5.69 13.27 17.87
CA PRO A 162 5.79 14.43 16.99
C PRO A 162 7.06 15.20 17.34
N LEU A 163 7.90 15.46 16.34
CA LEU A 163 9.08 16.28 16.55
C LEU A 163 8.66 17.74 16.64
N GLU A 164 9.10 18.39 17.71
CA GLU A 164 8.93 19.82 17.91
C GLU A 164 9.80 20.61 16.92
N VAL A 165 9.52 21.91 16.79
CA VAL A 165 10.22 22.80 15.85
C VAL A 165 11.73 22.88 16.12
N ASP A 166 12.13 22.68 17.38
CA ASP A 166 13.51 22.70 17.83
C ASP A 166 13.81 21.67 18.93
N TRP A 167 15.11 21.41 19.10
CA TRP A 167 15.61 20.43 20.04
C TRP A 167 15.34 20.84 21.49
N GLU A 168 15.47 22.11 21.83
CA GLU A 168 15.20 22.63 23.17
C GLU A 168 13.75 22.36 23.61
N THR A 169 12.79 22.58 22.71
CA THR A 169 11.37 22.33 22.93
C THR A 169 11.11 20.84 23.08
N TYR A 170 11.69 20.01 22.21
CA TYR A 170 11.60 18.56 22.34
C TYR A 170 12.11 18.07 23.71
N GLN A 171 13.27 18.57 24.17
CA GLN A 171 13.82 18.20 25.47
C GLN A 171 12.93 18.61 26.65
N GLN A 172 12.24 19.74 26.56
CA GLN A 172 11.35 20.19 27.63
C GLN A 172 10.05 19.40 27.68
N VAL A 173 9.45 19.14 26.51
CA VAL A 173 8.12 18.53 26.38
C VAL A 173 8.18 17.00 26.51
N HIS A 174 9.11 16.36 25.81
CA HIS A 174 9.11 14.89 25.65
C HIS A 174 10.17 14.18 26.52
N MET A 175 11.11 14.90 27.12
CA MET A 175 12.15 14.31 27.97
C MET A 175 11.98 14.67 29.45
N SER A 176 11.94 13.63 30.29
CA SER A 176 12.01 13.78 31.75
C SER A 176 13.38 14.34 32.18
N ALA A 177 13.44 14.90 33.40
CA ALA A 177 14.70 15.39 33.97
C ALA A 177 15.79 14.31 34.09
N LYS A 178 15.42 13.02 34.11
CA LYS A 178 16.35 11.88 34.08
C LYS A 178 16.92 11.62 32.68
N GLN A 179 16.13 11.84 31.63
CA GLN A 179 16.55 11.67 30.24
C GLN A 179 17.42 12.82 29.74
N ARG A 180 17.34 14.00 30.38
CA ARG A 180 18.13 15.21 30.04
C ARG A 180 19.55 15.26 30.63
N ARG A 181 19.91 14.31 31.50
CA ARG A 181 21.25 14.19 32.10
C ARG A 181 22.12 13.23 31.32
#